data_AF-A0A3R7P0Y0-F1
#
_entry.id   AF-A0A3R7P0Y0-F1
#
_cell.length_a   1.000
_cell.length_b   1.000
_cell.length_c   1.000
_cell.angle_alpha   90.00
_cell.angle_beta   90.00
_cell.angle_gamma   90.00
#
_symmetry.space_group_name_H-M   'P 1'
#
loop_
_entity.id
_entity.type
_entity.pdbx_description
1 polymer ?
#
loop_
_entity_poly.entity_id
_entity_poly.type
_entity_poly.pdbx_seq_one_letter_code
_entity_poly.pdbx_strand_id
1 'polypeptide(L)' 'MSVQNQAPACHLSWTVTRVSPRLYAVAATSNGADYDFVGNYRSLSDAHQAGRLFARQAMHRIHAASRDSVSAA' A
#
# COMPACT_ATOMS: atom_id res chain seq x y z
N MET A 1 20.23 -16.51 10.69
CA MET A 1 19.71 -15.31 10.01
C MET A 1 18.31 -15.09 10.56
N SER A 2 18.14 -14.10 11.44
CA SER A 2 16.86 -13.83 12.09
C SER A 2 15.89 -13.33 11.03
N VAL A 3 14.86 -14.11 10.73
CA VAL A 3 13.74 -13.69 9.89
C VAL A 3 13.13 -12.50 10.61
N GLN A 4 13.28 -11.31 10.02
CA GLN A 4 12.74 -10.08 10.59
C GLN A 4 11.25 -10.30 10.78
N ASN A 5 10.84 -10.35 12.05
CA ASN A 5 9.45 -10.32 12.46
C ASN A 5 8.96 -8.90 12.11
N GLN A 6 8.57 -8.69 10.85
CA GLN A 6 8.11 -7.39 10.36
C GLN A 6 6.87 -7.04 11.17
N ALA A 7 7.04 -6.11 12.11
CA ALA A 7 5.93 -5.50 12.82
C ALA A 7 4.91 -5.02 11.78
N PRO A 8 3.60 -5.13 12.04
CA PRO A 8 2.58 -4.67 11.10
C PRO A 8 2.87 -3.22 10.72
N ALA A 9 2.70 -2.89 9.44
CA ALA A 9 3.00 -1.56 8.92
C ALA A 9 2.30 -0.48 9.78
N CYS A 10 3.06 0.22 10.61
CA CYS A 10 2.54 1.27 11.50
C CYS A 10 2.04 2.49 10.72
N HIS A 11 2.54 2.67 9.50
CA HIS A 11 2.17 3.77 8.63
C HIS A 11 2.06 3.28 7.19
N LEU A 12 0.85 3.39 6.63
CA LEU A 12 0.61 3.08 5.23
C LEU A 12 0.07 4.34 4.57
N SER A 13 0.79 4.83 3.57
CA SER A 13 0.48 6.07 2.86
C SER A 13 0.47 5.84 1.36
N TRP A 14 -0.12 6.76 0.62
CA TRP A 14 -0.06 6.76 -0.84
C TRP A 14 0.19 8.17 -1.35
N THR A 15 0.87 8.24 -2.48
CA THR A 15 1.22 9.47 -3.18
C THR A 15 0.55 9.49 -4.53
N VAL A 16 0.04 10.66 -4.91
CA VAL A 16 -0.53 10.91 -6.24
C VAL A 16 0.33 11.95 -6.94
N THR A 17 0.92 11.57 -8.07
CA THR A 17 1.80 12.44 -8.85
C THR A 17 1.19 12.67 -10.23
N ARG A 18 1.05 13.93 -10.62
CA ARG A 18 0.61 14.27 -11.98
C ARG A 18 1.79 14.07 -12.94
N VAL A 19 1.68 13.09 -13.84
CA VAL A 19 2.74 12.75 -14.81
C VAL A 19 2.52 13.43 -16.16
N SER A 20 1.27 13.75 -16.51
CA SER A 20 0.94 14.52 -17.71
C SER A 20 -0.44 15.18 -17.55
N PRO A 21 -0.90 16.00 -18.52
CA PRO A 21 -2.26 16.53 -18.49
C PRO A 21 -3.29 15.40 -18.41
N ARG A 22 -4.12 15.41 -17.35
CA ARG A 22 -5.14 14.38 -17.08
C ARG A 22 -4.56 12.97 -16.92
N LEU A 23 -3.34 12.85 -16.40
CA LEU A 23 -2.77 11.56 -16.02
C LEU A 23 -2.06 11.68 -14.67
N TYR A 24 -2.49 10.83 -13.74
CA TYR A 24 -2.03 10.79 -12.36
C TYR A 24 -1.54 9.38 -12.03
N ALA A 25 -0.27 9.26 -11.68
CA ALA A 25 0.32 8.03 -11.17
C ALA A 25 0.07 7.94 -9.67
N VAL A 26 -0.28 6.74 -9.20
CA VAL A 26 -0.50 6.44 -7.79
C VAL A 26 0.46 5.36 -7.37
N ALA A 27 1.09 5.59 -6.23
CA ALA A 27 1.90 4.59 -5.56
C ALA A 27 1.59 4.60 -4.07
N ALA A 28 1.69 3.43 -3.45
CA ALA A 28 1.50 3.23 -2.02
C ALA A 28 2.84 2.85 -1.39
N THR A 29 3.02 3.25 -0.13
CA THR A 29 4.18 2.86 0.65
C THR A 29 3.81 2.38 2.05
N SER A 30 4.53 1.35 2.49
CA SER A 30 4.50 0.84 3.86
C SER A 30 5.76 1.30 4.57
N ASN A 31 5.60 2.09 5.64
CA ASN A 31 6.67 2.64 6.48
C ASN A 31 7.79 3.38 5.70
N GLY A 32 7.52 3.84 4.47
CA GLY A 32 8.51 4.49 3.62
C GLY A 32 9.56 3.55 3.01
N ALA A 33 9.43 2.23 3.20
CA ALA A 33 10.40 1.23 2.74
C ALA A 33 9.89 0.44 1.53
N ASP A 34 8.66 -0.09 1.62
CA ASP A 34 8.06 -0.82 0.51
C ASP A 34 7.29 0.14 -0.37
N TYR A 35 7.44 0.02 -1.70
CA TYR A 35 6.80 0.90 -2.66
C TYR A 35 6.06 0.08 -3.71
N ASP A 36 4.74 0.20 -3.73
CA ASP A 36 3.87 -0.51 -4.65
C ASP A 36 3.26 0.46 -5.66
N PHE A 37 3.47 0.19 -6.94
CA PHE A 37 2.78 0.93 -7.99
C PHE A 37 1.32 0.49 -8.08
N VAL A 38 0.40 1.42 -7.83
CA VAL A 38 -1.04 1.14 -7.83
C VAL A 38 -1.64 1.28 -9.23
N GLY A 39 -1.22 2.30 -9.98
CA GLY A 39 -1.67 2.50 -11.35
C GLY A 39 -1.69 3.95 -11.81
N ASN A 40 -2.22 4.16 -13.03
CA ASN A 40 -2.41 5.46 -13.64
C ASN A 40 -3.89 5.77 -13.83
N TYR A 41 -4.29 6.99 -13.50
CA TYR A 41 -5.69 7.43 -13.49
C TYR A 41 -5.85 8.75 -14.23
N ARG A 42 -7.01 8.95 -14.86
CA ARG A 42 -7.29 10.17 -15.63
C ARG A 42 -7.82 11.34 -14.78
N SER A 43 -8.32 11.01 -13.59
CA SER A 43 -8.90 11.94 -12.63
C SER A 43 -8.12 11.90 -11.33
N LEU A 44 -7.95 13.08 -10.72
CA LEU A 44 -7.33 13.21 -9.40
C LEU A 44 -8.16 12.48 -8.34
N SER A 45 -9.49 12.55 -8.43
CA SER A 45 -10.41 11.88 -7.49
C SER A 45 -10.27 10.37 -7.55
N ASP A 46 -10.21 9.80 -8.76
CA ASP A 46 -10.05 8.35 -8.98
C ASP A 46 -8.68 7.89 -8.46
N ALA A 47 -7.64 8.69 -8.69
CA ALA A 47 -6.29 8.40 -8.20
C ALA A 47 -6.26 8.30 -6.67
N HIS A 48 -6.85 9.26 -5.97
CA HIS A 48 -6.93 9.20 -4.50
C HIS A 48 -7.83 8.08 -4.00
N GLN A 49 -8.94 7.79 -4.69
CA GLN A 49 -9.81 6.68 -4.34
C GLN A 49 -9.08 5.34 -4.47
N ALA A 50 -8.33 5.15 -5.55
CA ALA A 50 -7.53 3.95 -5.75
C ALA A 50 -6.46 3.78 -4.67
N GLY A 51 -5.71 4.85 -4.35
CA GLY A 51 -4.72 4.83 -3.27
C GLY A 51 -5.33 4.44 -1.91
N ARG A 52 -6.49 5.00 -1.56
CA ARG A 52 -7.24 4.63 -0.34
C ARG A 52 -7.64 3.16 -0.32
N LEU A 53 -8.18 2.66 -1.43
CA LEU A 53 -8.64 1.27 -1.54
C LEU A 53 -7.47 0.30 -1.44
N PHE A 54 -6.37 0.59 -2.13
CA PHE A 54 -5.15 -0.20 -2.06
C PHE A 54 -4.61 -0.24 -0.63
N ALA A 55 -4.50 0.92 0.02
CA ALA A 55 -4.01 1.01 1.39
C ALA A 55 -4.87 0.19 2.36
N ARG A 56 -6.19 0.27 2.23
CA ARG A 56 -7.13 -0.52 3.03
C ARG A 56 -6.97 -2.03 2.79
N GLN A 57 -6.84 -2.45 1.54
CA GLN A 57 -6.64 -3.87 1.20
C GLN A 57 -5.29 -4.39 1.68
N ALA A 58 -4.23 -3.60 1.56
CA ALA A 58 -2.89 -3.94 2.03
C ALA A 58 -2.87 -4.17 3.56
N MET A 59 -3.53 -3.32 4.34
CA MET A 59 -3.69 -3.53 5.79
C MET A 59 -4.35 -4.87 6.13
N HIS A 60 -5.42 -5.24 5.40
CA HIS A 60 -6.08 -6.53 5.62
C HIS A 60 -5.19 -7.72 5.26
N ARG A 61 -4.37 -7.62 4.21
CA ARG A 61 -3.43 -8.68 3.84
C ARG A 61 -2.31 -8.85 4.86
N ILE A 62 -1.74 -7.73 5.34
CA ILE A 62 -0.70 -7.74 6.39
C ILE A 62 -1.27 -8.37 7.67
N HIS A 63 -2.51 -8.06 8.05
CA HIS A 63 -3.17 -8.66 9.21
C HIS A 63 -3.54 -10.14 9.02
N ALA A 64 -3.89 -10.56 7.79
CA ALA A 64 -4.17 -11.96 7.51
C ALA A 64 -2.89 -12.81 7.55
N ALA A 65 -1.83 -12.37 6.89
CA ALA A 65 -0.53 -13.06 6.86
C ALA A 65 0.10 -13.19 8.26
N SER A 66 -0.14 -12.22 9.15
CA SER A 66 0.32 -12.27 10.54
C SER A 66 -0.51 -13.20 11.44
N ARG A 67 -1.77 -13.51 11.09
CA ARG A 67 -2.56 -14.52 11.83
C ARG A 67 -2.17 -15.94 11.46
N ASP A 68 -1.88 -16.19 10.18
CA ASP A 68 -1.48 -17.54 9.71
C ASP A 68 -0.14 -17.98 10.29
N SER A 69 0.77 -17.03 10.52
CA SER A 69 2.08 -17.29 11.13
C SER A 69 2.02 -17.51 12.65
N VAL A 70 0.97 -17.04 13.34
CA VAL A 70 0.78 -17.26 14.79
C VAL A 70 0.04 -18.57 15.08
N SER A 71 -0.77 -19.07 14.15
CA SER A 71 -1.55 -20.32 14.36
C SER A 71 -0.75 -21.61 14.15
N ALA A 72 0.51 -21.54 13.71
CA ALA A 72 1.36 -22.69 13.43
C ALA A 72 2.39 -23.00 14.54
N ALA A 73 2.28 -22.37 15.71
CA ALA A 73 3.18 -22.54 16.86
C ALA A 73 2.49 -23.28 18.02
#